data_AF-A0A1D2ULM3-F1
#
_entry.id   AF-A0A1D2ULM3-F1
#
_cell.length_a   1.000
_cell.length_b   1.000
_cell.length_c   1.000
_cell.angle_alpha   90.00
_cell.angle_beta   90.00
_cell.angle_gamma   90.00
#
_symmetry.space_group_name_H-M   'P 1'
#
loop_
_entity.id
_entity.type
_entity.pdbx_description
1 polymer ?
#
loop_
_entity_poly.entity_id
_entity_poly.type
_entity_poly.pdbx_seq_one_letter_code
_entity_poly.pdbx_strand_id
1 'polypeptide(L)'
;MTLDTRVNLISTDAIEIRAYEDLIARPNFVCDVNPTKVALVRVLNEYHFGDSVRCGLTSCHQPHHHGYLIETDDGHETNIGNDCGRTHFGENLVTQVRLHRGREELRQQQALLATTIARKPEILARIRELRERRNGADWLVRARRQLKDAVGTAVIVELQNRAKRGDLAVVEERQRSSQQIADILAANPSLRRQEVEFEQVTQGYLHDVGFINSYPELQLNDLQNKMHELTSLDFSRLSVPKRLEWVKWINGIDREFEEVEDKLAEAIRFIDPSNFNLLAYLPKRDAERRKAIARRDRRWRVPKLET
;
A
#
# COMPACT_ATOMS: atom_id res chain seq x y z
N MET A 1 29.50 18.51 10.78
CA MET A 1 28.29 19.24 11.22
C MET A 1 27.16 18.25 11.34
N THR A 2 26.98 17.70 12.54
CA THR A 2 25.91 16.76 12.88
C THR A 2 24.63 17.54 13.15
N LEU A 3 23.64 17.40 12.28
CA LEU A 3 22.29 17.90 12.52
C LEU A 3 21.64 17.00 13.59
N ASP A 4 21.62 17.50 14.82
CA ASP A 4 20.92 16.92 15.96
C ASP A 4 19.41 17.12 15.73
N THR A 5 18.78 16.20 14.99
CA THR A 5 17.33 16.15 14.80
C THR A 5 16.70 15.63 16.08
N ARG A 6 16.63 16.48 17.11
CA ARG A 6 15.84 16.21 18.31
C ARG A 6 14.37 16.25 17.93
N VAL A 7 13.77 15.08 17.79
CA VAL A 7 12.32 14.93 17.93
C VAL A 7 12.00 15.43 19.34
N ASN A 8 11.43 16.62 19.45
CA ASN A 8 10.85 17.11 20.70
C ASN A 8 9.64 16.24 21.01
N LEU A 9 9.90 15.10 21.66
CA LEU A 9 8.90 14.34 22.38
C LEU A 9 8.44 15.23 23.53
N ILE A 10 7.27 15.84 23.37
CA ILE A 10 6.57 16.46 24.49
C ILE A 10 6.20 15.30 25.42
N SER A 11 7.01 15.12 26.47
CA SER A 11 6.76 14.18 27.55
C SER A 11 5.59 14.68 28.39
N THR A 12 4.38 14.31 28.01
CA THR A 12 3.26 14.18 28.94
C THR A 12 2.95 12.71 28.98
N ASP A 13 3.23 11.99 30.07
CA ASP A 13 3.09 10.53 30.14
C ASP A 13 1.70 10.08 29.69
N ALA A 14 1.65 9.03 28.85
CA ALA A 14 0.39 8.42 28.51
C ALA A 14 -0.17 7.79 29.78
N ILE A 15 -1.37 8.21 30.18
CA ILE A 15 -2.05 7.61 31.32
C ILE A 15 -2.68 6.32 30.81
N GLU A 16 -2.16 5.18 31.20
CA GLU A 16 -2.75 3.88 30.85
C GLU A 16 -3.65 3.42 32.00
N ILE A 17 -4.93 3.15 31.71
CA ILE A 17 -5.93 2.69 32.67
C ILE A 17 -6.65 1.49 32.06
N ARG A 18 -6.40 0.30 32.60
CA ARG A 18 -6.99 -0.97 32.15
C ARG A 18 -7.95 -1.55 33.20
N ALA A 19 -7.70 -1.28 34.47
CA ALA A 19 -8.51 -1.73 35.60
C ALA A 19 -8.70 -0.61 36.63
N TYR A 20 -9.56 -0.84 37.62
CA TYR A 20 -9.86 0.14 38.67
C TYR A 20 -8.63 0.41 39.55
N GLU A 21 -7.82 -0.61 39.78
CA GLU A 21 -6.58 -0.56 40.54
C GLU A 21 -5.60 0.45 39.92
N ASP A 22 -5.60 0.58 38.59
CA ASP A 22 -4.76 1.56 37.88
C ASP A 22 -5.17 3.00 38.19
N LEU A 23 -6.43 3.26 38.54
CA LEU A 23 -6.90 4.57 38.98
C LEU A 23 -6.41 4.86 40.40
N ILE A 24 -6.61 3.92 41.32
CA ILE A 24 -6.26 4.08 42.74
C ILE A 24 -4.74 4.17 42.93
N ALA A 25 -3.96 3.47 42.09
CA ALA A 25 -2.51 3.50 42.15
C ALA A 25 -1.90 4.85 41.73
N ARG A 26 -2.69 5.78 41.18
CA ARG A 26 -2.17 7.08 40.74
C ARG A 26 -1.85 7.97 41.94
N PRO A 27 -0.72 8.69 41.91
CA PRO A 27 -0.22 9.43 43.07
C PRO A 27 -1.15 10.56 43.54
N ASN A 28 -1.96 11.11 42.63
CA ASN A 28 -2.87 12.21 42.91
C ASN A 28 -4.34 11.76 43.04
N PHE A 29 -4.61 10.45 43.02
CA PHE A 29 -5.97 9.95 43.05
C PHE A 29 -6.61 10.12 44.43
N VAL A 30 -7.80 10.71 44.44
CA VAL A 30 -8.59 10.95 45.66
C VAL A 30 -10.01 10.42 45.44
N CYS A 31 -10.42 9.55 46.36
CA CYS A 31 -11.82 9.16 46.52
C CYS A 31 -12.60 10.29 47.21
N ASP A 32 -13.90 10.37 46.93
CA ASP A 32 -14.83 11.27 47.61
C ASP A 32 -14.48 12.77 47.42
N VAL A 33 -14.22 13.17 46.18
CA VAL A 33 -14.09 14.58 45.76
C VAL A 33 -15.43 15.29 45.86
N ASN A 34 -15.45 16.46 46.51
CA ASN A 34 -16.66 17.28 46.63
C ASN A 34 -16.71 18.33 45.52
N PRO A 35 -17.58 18.17 44.49
CA PRO A 35 -17.63 19.06 43.33
C PRO A 35 -18.20 20.45 43.62
N THR A 36 -18.65 20.71 44.86
CA THR A 36 -19.05 22.06 45.31
C THR A 36 -17.89 22.84 45.93
N LYS A 37 -16.77 22.17 46.25
CA LYS A 37 -15.59 22.75 46.89
C LYS A 37 -14.39 22.88 45.94
N VAL A 38 -14.26 21.96 44.99
CA VAL A 38 -13.17 21.96 43.98
C VAL A 38 -13.77 21.88 42.60
N ALA A 39 -13.18 22.60 41.65
CA ALA A 39 -13.65 22.59 40.27
C ALA A 39 -13.06 21.39 39.52
N LEU A 40 -13.90 20.74 38.72
CA LEU A 40 -13.44 19.72 37.77
C LEU A 40 -12.92 20.44 36.51
N VAL A 41 -11.64 20.26 36.18
CA VAL A 41 -10.95 21.10 35.18
C VAL A 41 -10.79 20.40 33.83
N ARG A 42 -10.34 19.14 33.84
CA ARG A 42 -9.89 18.48 32.62
C ARG A 42 -10.16 16.97 32.65
N VAL A 43 -10.56 16.43 31.50
CA VAL A 43 -10.57 14.98 31.27
C VAL A 43 -9.15 14.52 30.98
N LEU A 44 -8.64 13.64 31.85
CA LEU A 44 -7.33 13.02 31.72
C LEU A 44 -7.38 11.73 30.92
N ASN A 45 -8.44 10.93 31.08
CA ASN A 45 -8.65 9.69 30.33
C ASN A 45 -10.11 9.21 30.40
N GLU A 46 -10.48 8.30 29.51
CA GLU A 46 -11.71 7.51 29.54
C GLU A 46 -11.42 6.11 30.10
N TYR A 47 -12.37 5.54 30.83
CA TYR A 47 -12.29 4.15 31.28
C TYR A 47 -13.55 3.37 30.94
N HIS A 48 -13.35 2.08 30.64
CA HIS A 48 -14.39 1.09 30.40
C HIS A 48 -13.96 -0.22 31.06
N PHE A 49 -14.54 -0.52 32.21
CA PHE A 49 -14.21 -1.70 33.00
C PHE A 49 -15.27 -2.78 32.84
N GLY A 50 -14.86 -4.05 32.97
CA GLY A 50 -15.80 -5.17 33.04
C GLY A 50 -16.69 -5.07 34.29
N ASP A 51 -16.07 -4.77 35.43
CA ASP A 51 -16.76 -4.58 36.71
C ASP A 51 -17.13 -3.11 36.94
N SER A 52 -18.22 -2.88 37.67
CA SER A 52 -18.66 -1.52 38.00
C SER A 52 -17.82 -0.93 39.14
N VAL A 53 -17.35 0.30 38.97
CA VAL A 53 -16.55 1.02 39.97
C VAL A 53 -17.33 2.16 40.60
N ARG A 54 -17.11 2.41 41.89
CA ARG A 54 -17.79 3.48 42.63
C ARG A 54 -17.36 4.85 42.09
N CYS A 55 -18.33 5.73 41.82
CA CYS A 55 -18.04 7.13 41.47
C CYS A 55 -17.26 7.83 42.60
N GLY A 56 -16.20 8.55 42.25
CA GLY A 56 -15.36 9.30 43.17
C GLY A 56 -15.96 10.62 43.66
N LEU A 57 -17.15 11.02 43.19
CA LEU A 57 -17.83 12.21 43.70
C LEU A 57 -18.65 11.93 44.96
N THR A 58 -18.53 12.80 45.97
CA THR A 58 -19.31 12.71 47.23
C THR A 58 -20.82 12.73 47.01
N SER A 59 -21.27 13.32 45.90
CA SER A 59 -22.68 13.49 45.54
C SER A 59 -23.30 12.30 44.81
N CYS A 60 -22.51 11.30 44.41
CA CYS A 60 -23.00 10.19 43.59
C CYS A 60 -22.77 8.83 44.22
N HIS A 61 -21.50 8.41 44.37
CA HIS A 61 -21.09 7.07 44.82
C HIS A 61 -21.76 5.88 44.09
N GLN A 62 -22.46 6.10 42.97
CA GLN A 62 -23.08 5.01 42.23
C GLN A 62 -22.02 4.19 41.49
N PRO A 63 -22.26 2.88 41.30
CA PRO A 63 -21.40 2.03 40.50
C PRO A 63 -21.51 2.36 39.00
N HIS A 64 -20.39 2.45 38.31
CA HIS A 64 -20.32 2.74 36.88
C HIS A 64 -19.33 1.80 36.17
N HIS A 65 -19.74 1.25 35.02
CA HIS A 65 -18.84 0.48 34.15
C HIS A 65 -17.99 1.36 33.22
N HIS A 66 -18.43 2.61 33.00
CA HIS A 66 -17.76 3.55 32.10
C HIS A 66 -17.78 4.95 32.67
N GLY A 67 -16.73 5.71 32.38
CA GLY A 67 -16.58 7.06 32.91
C GLY A 67 -15.26 7.71 32.53
N TYR A 68 -14.88 8.70 33.32
CA TYR A 68 -13.73 9.56 33.05
C TYR A 68 -12.83 9.65 34.27
N LEU A 69 -11.52 9.62 34.05
CA LEU A 69 -10.56 10.15 35.01
C LEU A 69 -10.44 11.66 34.79
N ILE A 70 -10.64 12.43 35.85
CA ILE A 70 -10.69 13.88 35.82
C ILE A 70 -9.64 14.46 36.74
N GLU A 71 -9.05 15.58 36.33
CA GLU A 71 -8.20 16.44 37.15
C GLU A 71 -9.01 17.61 37.73
N THR A 72 -8.80 17.90 39.00
CA THR A 72 -9.37 19.06 39.71
C THR A 72 -8.42 20.27 39.68
N ASP A 73 -8.94 21.45 40.00
CA ASP A 73 -8.16 22.70 40.02
C ASP A 73 -7.08 22.75 41.10
N ASP A 74 -7.21 21.95 42.15
CA ASP A 74 -6.22 21.75 43.21
C ASP A 74 -5.21 20.62 42.92
N GLY A 75 -5.26 20.02 41.71
CA GLY A 75 -4.28 19.06 41.22
C GLY A 75 -4.54 17.59 41.62
N HIS A 76 -5.66 17.31 42.28
CA HIS A 76 -6.10 15.95 42.54
C HIS A 76 -6.76 15.31 41.31
N GLU A 77 -6.89 13.99 41.34
CA GLU A 77 -7.51 13.20 40.30
C GLU A 77 -8.64 12.35 40.88
N THR A 78 -9.73 12.18 40.14
CA THR A 78 -10.84 11.31 40.58
C THR A 78 -11.58 10.68 39.41
N ASN A 79 -12.24 9.55 39.65
CA ASN A 79 -13.05 8.88 38.64
C ASN A 79 -14.51 9.33 38.76
N ILE A 80 -15.15 9.61 37.63
CA ILE A 80 -16.57 9.96 37.61
C ILE A 80 -17.31 9.14 36.54
N GLY A 81 -18.56 8.78 36.82
CA GLY A 81 -19.43 8.18 35.81
C GLY A 81 -19.75 9.14 34.67
N ASN A 82 -20.16 8.60 33.52
CA ASN A 82 -20.55 9.40 32.35
C ASN A 82 -21.67 10.41 32.66
N ASP A 83 -22.70 9.99 33.40
CA ASP A 83 -23.80 10.87 33.79
C ASP A 83 -23.33 12.00 34.71
N CYS A 84 -22.48 11.70 35.69
CA CYS A 84 -21.83 12.71 36.53
C CYS A 84 -20.98 13.68 35.70
N GLY A 85 -20.22 13.17 34.73
CA GLY A 85 -19.47 13.99 33.80
C GLY A 85 -20.38 14.99 33.08
N ARG A 86 -21.52 14.54 32.55
CA ARG A 86 -22.48 15.40 31.86
C ARG A 86 -23.09 16.44 32.78
N THR A 87 -23.42 16.06 34.02
CA THR A 87 -23.97 16.98 35.01
C THR A 87 -22.97 18.07 35.41
N HIS A 88 -21.70 17.72 35.64
CA HIS A 88 -20.71 18.65 36.19
C HIS A 88 -19.96 19.46 35.14
N PHE A 89 -19.70 18.89 33.96
CA PHE A 89 -19.04 19.60 32.85
C PHE A 89 -20.02 20.13 31.80
N GLY A 90 -21.28 19.68 31.78
CA GLY A 90 -22.26 20.09 30.78
C GLY A 90 -21.77 19.82 29.35
N GLU A 91 -22.01 20.80 28.47
CA GLU A 91 -21.56 20.76 27.07
C GLU A 91 -20.02 20.76 26.93
N ASN A 92 -19.27 21.20 27.95
CA ASN A 92 -17.81 21.20 27.93
C ASN A 92 -17.22 19.78 28.03
N LEU A 93 -17.95 18.80 28.57
CA LEU A 93 -17.48 17.42 28.65
C LEU A 93 -17.16 16.87 27.27
N VAL A 94 -18.07 17.07 26.32
CA VAL A 94 -17.93 16.58 24.94
C VAL A 94 -16.69 17.19 24.30
N THR A 95 -16.46 18.48 24.52
CA THR A 95 -15.27 19.18 24.05
C THR A 95 -13.99 18.63 24.69
N GLN A 96 -13.96 18.43 26.01
CA GLN A 96 -12.80 17.90 26.73
C GLN A 96 -12.46 16.46 26.32
N VAL A 97 -13.48 15.60 26.19
CA VAL A 97 -13.33 14.23 25.68
C VAL A 97 -12.77 14.24 24.26
N ARG A 98 -13.33 15.08 23.37
CA ARG A 98 -12.82 15.22 22.00
C ARG A 98 -11.38 15.71 21.96
N LEU A 99 -11.01 16.69 22.80
CA LEU A 99 -9.64 17.19 22.92
C LEU A 99 -8.70 16.13 23.48
N HIS A 100 -9.14 15.30 24.44
CA HIS A 100 -8.36 14.18 24.94
C HIS A 100 -8.13 13.12 23.85
N ARG A 101 -9.19 12.64 23.20
CA ARG A 101 -9.07 11.69 22.08
C ARG A 101 -8.16 12.20 20.97
N GLY A 102 -8.29 13.46 20.58
CA GLY A 102 -7.42 14.07 19.58
C GLY A 102 -5.93 14.14 20.00
N ARG A 103 -5.64 14.30 21.30
CA ARG A 103 -4.28 14.24 21.84
C ARG A 103 -3.73 12.81 21.80
N GLU A 104 -4.52 11.82 22.20
CA GLU A 104 -4.13 10.41 22.15
C GLU A 104 -3.91 9.93 20.71
N GLU A 105 -4.81 10.28 19.78
CA GLU A 105 -4.63 10.00 18.36
C GLU A 105 -3.33 10.60 17.82
N LEU A 106 -3.05 11.88 18.13
CA LEU A 106 -1.81 12.53 17.72
C LEU A 106 -0.58 11.79 18.28
N ARG A 107 -0.64 11.38 19.54
CA ARG A 107 0.43 10.63 20.20
C ARG A 107 0.68 9.29 19.51
N GLN A 108 -0.37 8.52 19.24
CA GLN A 108 -0.28 7.23 18.55
C GLN A 108 0.33 7.41 17.15
N GLN A 109 -0.08 8.44 16.42
CA GLN A 109 0.48 8.78 15.12
C GLN A 109 1.97 9.15 15.22
N GLN A 110 2.38 9.89 16.24
CA GLN A 110 3.79 10.22 16.50
C GLN A 110 4.61 8.97 16.88
N ALA A 111 4.06 8.04 17.66
CA ALA A 111 4.72 6.79 18.00
C ALA A 111 4.91 5.91 16.74
N LEU A 112 3.89 5.82 15.89
CA LEU A 112 3.98 5.13 14.59
C LEU A 112 5.06 5.75 13.70
N LEU A 113 5.13 7.08 13.66
CA LEU A 113 6.17 7.80 12.93
C LEU A 113 7.57 7.47 13.47
N ALA A 114 7.75 7.56 14.79
CA ALA A 114 9.04 7.33 15.44
C ALA A 114 9.54 5.89 15.20
N THR A 115 8.65 4.91 15.34
CA THR A 115 8.97 3.50 15.05
C THR A 115 9.33 3.28 13.58
N THR A 116 8.62 3.94 12.65
CA THR A 116 8.92 3.85 11.21
C THR A 116 10.24 4.53 10.87
N ILE A 117 10.54 5.69 11.46
CA ILE A 117 11.84 6.37 11.30
C ILE A 117 12.97 5.49 11.83
N ALA A 118 12.76 4.80 12.96
CA ALA A 118 13.74 3.84 13.50
C ALA A 118 13.97 2.67 12.54
N ARG A 119 12.92 2.20 11.83
CA ARG A 119 13.00 1.18 10.77
C ARG A 119 13.58 1.70 9.43
N LYS A 120 13.87 2.99 9.28
CA LYS A 120 14.39 3.56 8.01
C LYS A 120 15.59 2.78 7.43
N PRO A 121 16.63 2.38 8.20
CA PRO A 121 17.75 1.63 7.65
C PRO A 121 17.31 0.29 7.04
N GLU A 122 16.39 -0.42 7.70
CA GLU A 122 15.80 -1.67 7.22
C GLU A 122 15.02 -1.45 5.92
N ILE A 123 14.14 -0.45 5.89
CA ILE A 123 13.34 -0.09 4.71
C ILE A 123 14.24 0.25 3.52
N LEU A 124 15.26 1.09 3.73
CA LEU A 124 16.21 1.45 2.67
C LEU A 124 17.07 0.27 2.21
N ALA A 125 17.44 -0.64 3.13
CA ALA A 125 18.14 -1.86 2.78
C ALA A 125 17.26 -2.79 1.93
N ARG A 126 15.97 -2.91 2.27
CA ARG A 126 14.98 -3.68 1.49
C ARG A 126 14.76 -3.09 0.10
N ILE A 127 14.65 -1.76 -0.02
CA ILE A 127 14.61 -1.08 -1.31
C ILE A 127 15.84 -1.46 -2.14
N ARG A 128 17.03 -1.35 -1.56
CA ARG A 128 18.28 -1.68 -2.25
C ARG A 128 18.30 -3.13 -2.72
N GLU A 129 17.91 -4.07 -1.86
CA GLU A 129 17.84 -5.49 -2.20
C GLU A 129 16.91 -5.74 -3.38
N LEU A 130 15.70 -5.18 -3.38
CA LEU A 130 14.74 -5.35 -4.49
C LEU A 130 15.21 -4.73 -5.80
N ARG A 131 16.06 -3.70 -5.74
CA ARG A 131 16.69 -3.11 -6.93
C ARG A 131 17.82 -3.95 -7.48
N GLU A 132 18.76 -4.30 -6.61
CA GLU A 132 20.09 -4.80 -6.95
C GLU A 132 20.16 -6.33 -7.05
N ARG A 133 19.18 -7.06 -6.49
CA ARG A 133 19.13 -8.51 -6.64
C ARG A 133 19.14 -8.90 -8.12
N ARG A 134 19.63 -10.10 -8.40
CA ARG A 134 19.77 -10.68 -9.75
C ARG A 134 18.63 -10.36 -10.72
N ASN A 135 17.38 -10.59 -10.30
CA ASN A 135 16.16 -10.28 -11.06
C ASN A 135 15.37 -9.13 -10.43
N GLY A 136 16.08 -8.11 -9.94
CA GLY A 136 15.53 -6.92 -9.29
C GLY A 136 15.06 -5.86 -10.28
N ALA A 137 14.65 -4.71 -9.75
CA ALA A 137 14.12 -3.61 -10.55
C ALA A 137 15.14 -3.06 -11.58
N ASP A 138 16.43 -3.01 -11.24
CA ASP A 138 17.46 -2.51 -12.17
C ASP A 138 17.71 -3.50 -13.32
N TRP A 139 17.64 -4.80 -13.03
CA TRP A 139 17.62 -5.84 -14.06
C TRP A 139 16.42 -5.66 -14.98
N LEU A 140 15.25 -5.36 -14.41
CA LEU A 140 14.02 -5.24 -15.17
C LEU A 140 14.04 -4.11 -16.20
N VAL A 141 14.60 -2.95 -15.82
CA VAL A 141 14.82 -1.82 -16.73
C VAL A 141 15.66 -2.25 -17.94
N ARG A 142 16.73 -3.02 -17.71
CA ARG A 142 17.58 -3.56 -18.78
C ARG A 142 16.81 -4.56 -19.64
N ALA A 143 16.06 -5.46 -19.02
CA ALA A 143 15.26 -6.47 -19.72
C ALA A 143 14.20 -5.84 -20.64
N ARG A 144 13.47 -4.81 -20.18
CA ARG A 144 12.51 -4.07 -21.03
C ARG A 144 13.19 -3.42 -22.23
N ARG A 145 14.35 -2.79 -22.02
CA ARG A 145 15.11 -2.17 -23.10
C ARG A 145 15.53 -3.21 -24.15
N GLN A 146 16.09 -4.34 -23.71
CA GLN A 146 16.49 -5.43 -24.60
C GLN A 146 15.31 -6.02 -25.36
N LEU A 147 14.15 -6.19 -24.70
CA LEU A 147 12.91 -6.63 -25.35
C LEU A 147 12.50 -5.64 -26.45
N LYS A 148 12.44 -4.34 -26.13
CA LYS A 148 12.08 -3.29 -27.09
C LYS A 148 13.02 -3.26 -28.29
N ASP A 149 14.32 -3.35 -28.06
CA ASP A 149 15.34 -3.34 -29.12
C ASP A 149 15.21 -4.56 -30.04
N ALA A 150 14.69 -5.67 -29.52
CA ALA A 150 14.56 -6.92 -30.27
C ALA A 150 13.26 -7.07 -31.07
N VAL A 151 12.12 -6.72 -30.46
CA VAL A 151 10.81 -6.89 -31.11
C VAL A 151 10.36 -5.63 -31.84
N GLY A 152 10.99 -4.49 -31.56
CA GLY A 152 10.65 -3.19 -32.13
C GLY A 152 9.47 -2.53 -31.43
N THR A 153 9.34 -1.21 -31.63
CA THR A 153 8.32 -0.38 -30.96
C THR A 153 6.89 -0.83 -31.27
N ALA A 154 6.63 -1.30 -32.50
CA ALA A 154 5.28 -1.72 -32.90
C ALA A 154 4.75 -2.88 -32.06
N VAL A 155 5.60 -3.90 -31.83
CA VAL A 155 5.23 -5.07 -31.01
C VAL A 155 5.07 -4.68 -29.54
N ILE A 156 5.94 -3.79 -29.01
CA ILE A 156 5.79 -3.29 -27.63
C ILE A 156 4.44 -2.58 -27.44
N VAL A 157 4.06 -1.70 -28.36
CA VAL A 157 2.76 -0.99 -28.29
C VAL A 157 1.60 -1.99 -28.34
N GLU A 158 1.69 -3.03 -29.17
CA GLU A 158 0.68 -4.08 -29.21
C GLU A 158 0.60 -4.85 -27.88
N LEU A 159 1.74 -5.22 -27.28
CA LEU A 159 1.77 -5.86 -25.96
C LEU A 159 1.19 -4.95 -24.87
N GLN A 160 1.48 -3.65 -24.91
CA GLN A 160 0.90 -2.68 -23.97
C GLN A 160 -0.62 -2.61 -24.10
N ASN A 161 -1.14 -2.62 -25.32
CA ASN A 161 -2.58 -2.60 -25.58
C ASN A 161 -3.24 -3.93 -25.17
N ARG A 162 -2.60 -5.06 -25.45
CA ARG A 162 -3.07 -6.39 -25.04
C ARG A 162 -3.17 -6.54 -23.54
N ALA A 163 -2.14 -6.10 -22.81
CA ALA A 163 -2.15 -6.08 -21.35
C ALA A 163 -3.32 -5.26 -20.78
N LYS A 164 -3.67 -4.12 -21.42
CA LYS A 164 -4.82 -3.31 -21.00
C LYS A 164 -6.16 -3.97 -21.30
N ARG A 165 -6.27 -4.70 -22.42
CA ARG A 165 -7.52 -5.37 -22.84
C ARG A 165 -7.71 -6.76 -22.23
N GLY A 166 -6.68 -7.36 -21.64
CA GLY A 166 -6.69 -8.78 -21.26
C GLY A 166 -6.66 -9.72 -22.46
N ASP A 167 -6.21 -9.25 -23.62
CA ASP A 167 -6.18 -10.01 -24.87
C ASP A 167 -4.87 -10.80 -24.99
N LEU A 168 -4.87 -11.98 -24.38
CA LEU A 168 -3.69 -12.84 -24.26
C LEU A 168 -3.51 -13.77 -25.47
N ALA A 169 -4.53 -13.96 -26.30
CA ALA A 169 -4.50 -14.94 -27.37
C ALA A 169 -3.65 -14.45 -28.56
N VAL A 170 -2.66 -15.25 -28.96
CA VAL A 170 -1.85 -14.98 -30.14
C VAL A 170 -2.39 -15.81 -31.29
N VAL A 171 -2.89 -15.11 -32.31
CA VAL A 171 -3.56 -15.70 -33.46
C VAL A 171 -2.74 -15.42 -34.71
N GLU A 172 -2.47 -16.46 -35.49
CA GLU A 172 -1.86 -16.35 -36.81
C GLU A 172 -2.94 -16.51 -37.88
N GLU A 173 -2.93 -15.62 -38.87
CA GLU A 173 -3.71 -15.78 -40.09
C GLU A 173 -2.91 -16.60 -41.10
N ARG A 174 -3.40 -17.79 -41.43
CA ARG A 174 -2.77 -18.72 -42.37
C ARG A 174 -3.71 -18.99 -43.54
N GLN A 175 -3.14 -19.12 -44.73
CA GLN A 175 -3.89 -19.56 -45.91
C GLN A 175 -4.28 -21.04 -45.78
N ARG A 176 -5.56 -21.33 -45.95
CA ARG A 176 -6.09 -22.71 -46.01
C ARG A 176 -5.55 -23.42 -47.25
N SER A 177 -5.38 -24.74 -47.15
CA SER A 177 -4.99 -25.53 -48.32
C SER A 177 -6.09 -25.52 -49.39
N SER A 178 -5.71 -25.75 -50.65
CA SER A 178 -6.67 -25.80 -51.76
C SER A 178 -7.76 -26.87 -51.55
N GLN A 179 -7.43 -27.98 -50.88
CA GLN A 179 -8.38 -29.03 -50.55
C GLN A 179 -9.40 -28.55 -49.50
N GLN A 180 -8.93 -27.97 -48.38
CA GLN A 180 -9.81 -27.43 -47.34
C GLN A 180 -10.75 -26.35 -47.89
N ILE A 181 -10.26 -25.48 -48.79
CA ILE A 181 -11.07 -24.47 -49.46
C ILE A 181 -12.18 -25.13 -50.31
N ALA A 182 -11.84 -26.16 -51.09
CA ALA A 182 -12.81 -26.88 -51.92
C ALA A 182 -13.89 -27.58 -51.07
N ASP A 183 -13.49 -28.20 -49.96
CA ASP A 183 -14.41 -28.89 -49.05
C ASP A 183 -15.41 -27.90 -48.40
N ILE A 184 -14.96 -26.71 -48.00
CA ILE A 184 -15.82 -25.67 -47.43
C ILE A 184 -16.79 -25.11 -48.48
N LEU A 185 -16.33 -24.86 -49.71
CA LEU A 185 -17.18 -24.36 -50.80
C LEU A 185 -18.21 -25.41 -51.26
N ALA A 186 -17.86 -26.70 -51.19
CA ALA A 186 -18.79 -27.79 -51.45
C ALA A 186 -19.89 -27.88 -50.36
N ALA A 187 -19.52 -27.66 -49.09
CA ALA A 187 -20.47 -27.64 -47.98
C ALA A 187 -21.32 -26.35 -47.92
N ASN A 188 -20.79 -25.22 -48.41
CA ASN A 188 -21.43 -23.90 -48.37
C ASN A 188 -21.26 -23.15 -49.70
N PRO A 189 -22.10 -23.44 -50.72
CA PRO A 189 -21.93 -22.90 -52.08
C PRO A 189 -22.13 -21.38 -52.21
N SER A 190 -22.69 -20.73 -51.18
CA SER A 190 -22.91 -19.28 -51.14
C SER A 190 -21.65 -18.49 -50.81
N LEU A 191 -20.63 -19.12 -50.22
CA LEU A 191 -19.37 -18.48 -49.87
C LEU A 191 -18.47 -18.34 -51.10
N ARG A 192 -17.74 -17.23 -51.18
CA ARG A 192 -16.72 -17.01 -52.21
C ARG A 192 -15.38 -17.52 -51.72
N ARG A 193 -14.52 -17.95 -52.66
CA ARG A 193 -13.16 -18.45 -52.35
C ARG A 193 -12.34 -17.49 -51.46
N GLN A 194 -12.47 -16.20 -51.70
CA GLN A 194 -11.78 -15.14 -50.93
C GLN A 194 -12.21 -15.11 -49.45
N GLU A 195 -13.47 -15.46 -49.15
CA GLU A 195 -14.02 -15.44 -47.79
C GLU A 195 -13.54 -16.63 -46.94
N VAL A 196 -13.05 -17.69 -47.59
CA VAL A 196 -12.59 -18.92 -46.93
C VAL A 196 -11.09 -19.16 -47.13
N GLU A 197 -10.39 -18.23 -47.76
CA GLU A 197 -8.98 -18.37 -48.10
C GLU A 197 -8.08 -18.39 -46.86
N PHE A 198 -8.46 -17.65 -45.81
CA PHE A 198 -7.67 -17.50 -44.60
C PHE A 198 -8.37 -18.03 -43.37
N GLU A 199 -7.62 -18.76 -42.54
CA GLU A 199 -8.04 -19.19 -41.21
C GLU A 199 -7.21 -18.53 -40.12
N GLN A 200 -7.87 -18.28 -39.00
CA GLN A 200 -7.25 -17.84 -37.77
C GLN A 200 -6.92 -19.06 -36.92
N VAL A 201 -5.63 -19.30 -36.69
CA VAL A 201 -5.14 -20.38 -35.83
C VAL A 201 -4.55 -19.78 -34.56
N THR A 202 -5.06 -20.21 -33.40
CA THR A 202 -4.49 -19.79 -32.11
C THR A 202 -3.18 -20.53 -31.87
N GLN A 203 -2.09 -19.78 -31.78
CA GLN A 203 -0.74 -20.29 -31.53
C GLN A 203 -0.47 -20.51 -30.03
N GLY A 204 -1.18 -19.77 -29.18
CA GLY A 204 -1.09 -19.88 -27.73
C GLY A 204 -1.59 -18.64 -27.00
N TYR A 205 -1.29 -18.57 -25.71
CA TYR A 205 -1.66 -17.46 -24.84
C TYR A 205 -0.40 -16.86 -24.22
N LEU A 206 -0.30 -15.53 -24.25
CA LEU A 206 0.74 -14.81 -23.55
C LEU A 206 0.41 -14.79 -22.06
N HIS A 207 1.39 -15.08 -21.21
CA HIS A 207 1.27 -15.00 -19.77
C HIS A 207 1.95 -13.75 -19.23
N ASP A 208 1.42 -13.17 -18.15
CA ASP A 208 2.02 -12.06 -17.39
C ASP A 208 2.37 -10.80 -18.23
N VAL A 209 1.58 -10.50 -19.28
CA VAL A 209 1.80 -9.32 -20.15
C VAL A 209 1.67 -8.00 -19.40
N GLY A 210 1.02 -8.01 -18.23
CA GLY A 210 0.90 -6.87 -17.32
C GLY A 210 2.25 -6.22 -16.97
N PHE A 211 3.30 -7.02 -16.91
CA PHE A 211 4.69 -6.56 -16.70
C PHE A 211 5.09 -5.40 -17.64
N ILE A 212 4.65 -5.41 -18.90
CA ILE A 212 5.05 -4.39 -19.88
C ILE A 212 4.61 -2.97 -19.46
N ASN A 213 3.53 -2.87 -18.68
CA ASN A 213 3.00 -1.61 -18.15
C ASN A 213 3.35 -1.39 -16.67
N SER A 214 4.15 -2.27 -16.07
CA SER A 214 4.59 -2.18 -14.68
C SER A 214 5.93 -1.46 -14.59
N TYR A 215 6.17 -0.68 -13.53
CA TYR A 215 7.40 0.11 -13.31
C TYR A 215 7.83 0.10 -11.82
N PRO A 216 8.20 -1.07 -11.25
CA PRO A 216 8.61 -1.19 -9.85
C PRO A 216 9.82 -0.32 -9.51
N GLU A 217 10.69 0.01 -10.47
CA GLU A 217 11.82 0.91 -10.25
C GLU A 217 11.38 2.33 -9.86
N LEU A 218 10.25 2.80 -10.39
CA LEU A 218 9.67 4.10 -10.04
C LEU A 218 9.01 4.03 -8.67
N GLN A 219 8.30 2.94 -8.38
CA GLN A 219 7.68 2.74 -7.06
C GLN A 219 8.73 2.70 -5.94
N LEU A 220 9.84 2.00 -6.15
CA LEU A 220 10.95 1.95 -5.18
C LEU A 220 11.62 3.32 -5.01
N ASN A 221 11.75 4.11 -6.08
CA ASN A 221 12.22 5.50 -5.98
C ASN A 221 11.27 6.37 -5.17
N ASP A 222 9.96 6.25 -5.40
CA ASP A 222 8.94 7.01 -4.68
C ASP A 222 8.93 6.65 -3.19
N LEU A 223 9.04 5.35 -2.86
CA LEU A 223 9.16 4.87 -1.48
C LEU A 223 10.41 5.46 -0.80
N GLN A 224 11.55 5.43 -1.49
CA GLN A 224 12.80 6.00 -0.99
C GLN A 224 12.67 7.51 -0.75
N ASN A 225 12.12 8.26 -1.72
CA ASN A 225 11.93 9.70 -1.63
C ASN A 225 11.01 10.09 -0.46
N LYS A 226 9.87 9.40 -0.31
CA LYS A 226 8.96 9.60 0.82
C LYS A 226 9.61 9.28 2.15
N MET A 227 10.44 8.24 2.21
CA MET A 227 11.19 7.90 3.42
C MET A 227 12.22 8.98 3.79
N HIS A 228 12.84 9.62 2.81
CA HIS A 228 13.69 10.79 3.06
C HIS A 228 12.89 12.00 3.54
N GLU A 229 11.75 12.30 2.90
CA GLU A 229 10.85 13.38 3.28
C GLU A 229 10.36 13.23 4.73
N LEU A 230 9.93 12.01 5.11
CA LEU A 230 9.44 11.69 6.45
C LEU A 230 10.46 12.06 7.54
N THR A 231 11.75 11.83 7.30
CA THR A 231 12.80 12.15 8.29
C THR A 231 13.08 13.63 8.47
N SER A 232 12.68 14.46 7.51
CA SER A 232 12.84 15.92 7.57
C SER A 232 11.60 16.64 8.07
N LEU A 233 10.51 15.89 8.33
CA LEU A 233 9.19 16.45 8.53
C LEU A 233 8.90 16.72 10.01
N ASP A 234 8.37 17.92 10.30
CA ASP A 234 7.81 18.24 11.61
C ASP A 234 6.33 17.84 11.67
N PHE A 235 6.08 16.62 12.13
CA PHE A 235 4.73 16.03 12.18
C PHE A 235 3.76 16.79 13.10
N SER A 236 4.28 17.46 14.13
CA SER A 236 3.47 18.23 15.08
C SER A 236 2.82 19.47 14.45
N ARG A 237 3.45 20.00 13.39
CA ARG A 237 2.99 21.21 12.68
C ARG A 237 2.13 20.91 11.46
N LEU A 238 1.97 19.64 11.09
CA LEU A 238 1.12 19.25 9.97
C LEU A 238 -0.36 19.41 10.29
N SER A 239 -1.15 19.76 9.27
CA SER A 239 -2.61 19.70 9.33
C SER A 239 -3.10 18.25 9.49
N VAL A 240 -4.28 18.08 10.08
CA VAL A 240 -4.90 16.74 10.28
C VAL A 240 -4.96 15.94 8.97
N PRO A 241 -5.44 16.48 7.83
CA PRO A 241 -5.49 15.72 6.58
C PRO A 241 -4.11 15.22 6.15
N LYS A 242 -3.08 16.07 6.28
CA LYS A 242 -1.72 15.70 5.88
C LYS A 242 -1.12 14.63 6.78
N ARG A 243 -1.41 14.67 8.09
CA ARG A 243 -1.01 13.59 9.02
C ARG A 243 -1.65 12.26 8.65
N LEU A 244 -2.94 12.25 8.32
CA LEU A 244 -3.65 11.04 7.91
C LEU A 244 -3.10 10.46 6.60
N GLU A 245 -2.69 11.29 5.64
CA GLU A 245 -2.00 10.83 4.43
C GLU A 245 -0.69 10.08 4.77
N TRP A 246 0.11 10.63 5.69
CA TRP A 246 1.35 10.00 6.13
C TRP A 246 1.10 8.70 6.89
N VAL A 247 0.15 8.68 7.81
CA VAL A 247 -0.25 7.45 8.54
C VAL A 247 -0.70 6.37 7.55
N LYS A 248 -1.53 6.73 6.57
CA LYS A 248 -1.97 5.81 5.53
C LYS A 248 -0.81 5.27 4.71
N TRP A 249 0.13 6.13 4.33
CA TRP A 249 1.31 5.70 3.58
C TRP A 249 2.22 4.78 4.43
N ILE A 250 2.50 5.14 5.69
CA ILE A 250 3.30 4.32 6.61
C ILE A 250 2.71 2.92 6.73
N ASN A 251 1.40 2.82 6.97
CA ASN A 251 0.70 1.53 7.08
C ASN A 251 0.64 0.76 5.75
N GLY A 252 0.97 1.41 4.63
CA GLY A 252 0.99 0.81 3.30
C GLY A 252 2.37 0.35 2.83
N ILE A 253 3.45 0.63 3.55
CA ILE A 253 4.84 0.35 3.12
C ILE A 253 5.04 -1.13 2.78
N ASP A 254 4.62 -2.03 3.68
CA ASP A 254 4.84 -3.46 3.49
C ASP A 254 4.07 -3.98 2.25
N ARG A 255 2.84 -3.50 2.04
CA ARG A 255 2.06 -3.79 0.84
C ARG A 255 2.72 -3.25 -0.43
N GLU A 256 3.32 -2.05 -0.39
CA GLU A 256 4.06 -1.52 -1.54
C GLU A 256 5.25 -2.43 -1.90
N PHE A 257 5.92 -3.04 -0.92
CA PHE A 257 6.96 -4.03 -1.18
C PHE A 257 6.41 -5.31 -1.80
N GLU A 258 5.30 -5.85 -1.28
CA GLU A 258 4.64 -7.04 -1.84
C GLU A 258 4.25 -6.80 -3.31
N GLU A 259 3.63 -5.66 -3.62
CA GLU A 259 3.28 -5.30 -4.99
C GLU A 259 4.50 -5.22 -5.93
N VAL A 260 5.63 -4.71 -5.43
CA VAL A 260 6.88 -4.67 -6.19
C VAL A 260 7.39 -6.08 -6.46
N GLU A 261 7.34 -6.97 -5.48
CA GLU A 261 7.77 -8.36 -5.65
C GLU A 261 6.91 -9.11 -6.65
N ASP A 262 5.59 -8.94 -6.60
CA ASP A 262 4.66 -9.53 -7.55
C ASP A 262 4.97 -9.08 -8.99
N LYS A 263 5.23 -7.77 -9.18
CA LYS A 263 5.60 -7.20 -10.48
C LYS A 263 6.92 -7.74 -11.01
N LEU A 264 7.90 -7.96 -10.11
CA LEU A 264 9.17 -8.60 -10.48
C LEU A 264 8.95 -10.07 -10.84
N ALA A 265 8.08 -10.79 -10.14
CA ALA A 265 7.75 -12.18 -10.43
C ALA A 265 7.01 -12.33 -11.77
N GLU A 266 6.04 -11.45 -12.06
CA GLU A 266 5.37 -11.37 -13.37
C GLU A 266 6.37 -11.18 -14.50
N ALA A 267 7.35 -10.29 -14.33
CA ALA A 267 8.37 -10.07 -15.34
C ALA A 267 9.21 -11.32 -15.63
N ILE A 268 9.60 -12.04 -14.58
CA ILE A 268 10.39 -13.28 -14.71
C ILE A 268 9.58 -14.32 -15.49
N ARG A 269 8.29 -14.49 -15.18
CA ARG A 269 7.40 -15.40 -15.90
C ARG A 269 7.15 -14.94 -17.34
N PHE A 270 6.99 -13.64 -17.57
CA PHE A 270 6.79 -13.11 -18.92
C PHE A 270 7.98 -13.45 -19.83
N ILE A 271 9.20 -13.43 -19.27
CA ILE A 271 10.45 -13.67 -20.00
C ILE A 271 10.69 -15.16 -20.30
N ASP A 272 9.74 -16.04 -19.99
CA ASP A 272 9.81 -17.44 -20.35
C ASP A 272 9.90 -17.66 -21.89
N PRO A 273 10.71 -18.63 -22.37
CA PRO A 273 10.83 -18.92 -23.80
C PRO A 273 9.51 -19.18 -24.53
N SER A 274 8.49 -19.71 -23.84
CA SER A 274 7.15 -19.93 -24.41
C SER A 274 6.51 -18.64 -24.90
N ASN A 275 6.52 -17.58 -24.10
CA ASN A 275 6.02 -16.26 -24.48
C ASN A 275 6.81 -15.68 -25.65
N PHE A 276 8.14 -15.79 -25.62
CA PHE A 276 9.00 -15.27 -26.70
C PHE A 276 8.72 -15.92 -28.05
N ASN A 277 8.45 -17.22 -28.08
CA ASN A 277 8.06 -17.91 -29.31
C ASN A 277 6.76 -17.34 -29.89
N LEU A 278 5.81 -16.98 -29.03
CA LEU A 278 4.54 -16.37 -29.44
C LEU A 278 4.72 -14.96 -30.01
N LEU A 279 5.73 -14.20 -29.55
CA LEU A 279 6.01 -12.84 -30.07
C LEU A 279 6.36 -12.83 -31.57
N ALA A 280 6.80 -13.95 -32.13
CA ALA A 280 7.10 -14.07 -33.56
C ALA A 280 5.84 -13.95 -34.44
N TYR A 281 4.66 -14.27 -33.89
CA TYR A 281 3.39 -14.27 -34.60
C TYR A 281 2.62 -12.94 -34.44
N LEU A 282 3.09 -12.04 -33.58
CA LEU A 282 2.48 -10.72 -33.44
C LEU A 282 2.76 -9.84 -34.68
N PRO A 283 1.80 -9.00 -35.09
CA PRO A 283 1.91 -8.19 -36.29
C PRO A 283 3.11 -7.23 -36.19
N LYS A 284 4.11 -7.46 -37.03
CA LYS A 284 5.20 -6.51 -37.33
C LYS A 284 4.78 -5.71 -38.56
N ARG A 285 5.08 -4.40 -38.63
CA ARG A 285 4.85 -3.63 -39.87
C ARG A 285 5.46 -4.40 -41.06
N ASP A 286 4.80 -4.38 -42.22
CA ASP A 286 5.11 -5.28 -43.36
C ASP A 286 6.58 -5.32 -43.81
N ALA A 287 7.32 -4.21 -43.66
CA ALA A 287 8.76 -4.13 -43.96
C ALA A 287 9.64 -4.88 -42.93
N GLU A 288 9.20 -5.00 -41.68
CA GLU A 288 9.89 -5.70 -40.60
C GLU A 288 9.54 -7.20 -40.57
N ARG A 289 8.33 -7.56 -41.01
CA ARG A 289 7.89 -8.97 -41.16
C ARG A 289 8.86 -9.75 -42.07
N ARG A 290 9.28 -9.16 -43.20
CA ARG A 290 10.26 -9.76 -44.14
C ARG A 290 11.69 -9.87 -43.57
N LYS A 291 12.15 -8.89 -42.78
CA LYS A 291 13.49 -8.91 -42.16
C LYS A 291 13.58 -9.81 -40.92
N ALA A 292 12.49 -9.96 -40.16
CA ALA A 292 12.43 -10.84 -39.00
C ALA A 292 12.36 -12.33 -39.40
N ILE A 293 11.62 -12.66 -40.45
CA ILE A 293 11.56 -14.01 -41.03
C ILE A 293 12.93 -14.42 -41.61
N ALA A 294 13.65 -13.50 -42.25
CA ALA A 294 15.01 -13.76 -42.77
C ALA A 294 16.08 -13.95 -41.68
N ARG A 295 15.78 -13.60 -40.42
CA ARG A 295 16.67 -13.82 -39.26
C ARG A 295 16.32 -15.08 -38.45
N ARG A 296 15.39 -15.92 -38.93
CA ARG A 296 14.96 -17.18 -38.29
C ARG A 296 16.11 -18.14 -37.92
N ASP A 297 17.31 -17.94 -38.47
CA ASP A 297 18.47 -18.80 -38.25
C ASP A 297 19.49 -18.29 -37.21
N ARG A 298 19.25 -17.12 -36.59
CA ARG A 298 19.97 -16.78 -35.36
C ARG A 298 19.17 -17.31 -34.20
N ARG A 299 19.52 -18.52 -33.73
CA ARG A 299 19.17 -19.03 -32.40
C ARG A 299 19.07 -17.85 -31.44
N TRP A 300 17.85 -17.44 -31.14
CA TRP A 300 17.56 -16.39 -30.20
C TRP A 300 18.06 -16.91 -28.86
N ARG A 301 19.25 -16.47 -28.47
CA ARG A 301 19.68 -16.61 -27.09
C ARG A 301 18.89 -15.53 -26.39
N VAL A 302 17.98 -15.95 -25.50
CA VAL A 302 17.60 -15.11 -24.34
C VAL A 302 18.89 -14.41 -23.95
N PRO A 303 18.94 -13.06 -23.87
CA PRO A 303 20.10 -12.40 -23.28
C PRO A 303 20.46 -13.25 -22.07
N LYS A 304 21.73 -13.64 -21.90
CA LYS A 304 22.11 -14.26 -20.64
C LYS A 304 21.80 -13.18 -19.60
N LEU A 305 20.58 -13.23 -19.08
CA LEU A 305 20.13 -12.45 -17.96
C LEU A 305 20.99 -13.05 -16.89
N GLU A 306 22.06 -12.32 -16.56
CA GLU A 306 23.09 -12.82 -15.68
C GLU A 306 22.41 -13.45 -14.49
N THR A 307 22.70 -14.75 -14.38
CA THR A 307 22.24 -15.54 -13.28
C THR A 307 23.04 -15.14 -12.05
#